data_AF-A0A507F0Y3-F1
#
_entry.id   AF-A0A507F0Y3-F1
#
_cell.length_a   1.000
_cell.length_b   1.000
_cell.length_c   1.000
_cell.angle_alpha   90.00
_cell.angle_beta   90.00
_cell.angle_gamma   90.00
#
_symmetry.space_group_name_H-M   'P 1'
#
loop_
_entity.id
_entity.type
_entity.pdbx_description
1 polymer ?
#
loop_
_entity_poly.entity_id
_entity_poly.type
_entity_poly.pdbx_seq_one_letter_code
_entity_poly.pdbx_strand_id
1 'polypeptide(L)'
;MRKTGIGSQQDSSDPFGAFDIDEADLEPLYHQDRLCCPQCRRNHKVFCPRCGIPLGHRPPHVKLPISVDIYRDPRETEGKSTSAHARIIAPNSVTVKVENMVKAPDTSSITKYPDPQRCLLLFPSEDALPLDDIKPGSFDKLIVLDGTWKQGKAMAGAIAGQNFQKVSIRSRRTLFWRYQPFGESYLSTIEAVYWFFRDFHDAYSRDPYDGRYDNLLFYFKLQWGLIQGIYSRNPQKQFTSRKLDGASYIRGRARLQNNASPPDTEETQI
;
A
#
# COMPACT_ATOMS: atom_id res chain seq x y z
N MET A 1 -16.65 -32.69 24.04
CA MET A 1 -16.06 -31.44 24.61
C MET A 1 -14.56 -31.61 24.72
N ARG A 2 -13.79 -31.12 23.74
CA ARG A 2 -12.33 -31.05 23.79
C ARG A 2 -11.95 -29.59 23.60
N LYS A 3 -11.28 -29.03 24.61
CA LYS A 3 -10.67 -27.71 24.56
C LYS A 3 -9.37 -27.81 23.76
N THR A 4 -9.32 -27.09 22.65
CA THR A 4 -8.13 -26.72 21.89
C THR A 4 -8.39 -25.27 21.49
N GLY A 5 -7.53 -24.29 21.67
CA GLY A 5 -6.19 -24.15 22.20
C GLY A 5 -5.98 -22.64 22.11
N ILE A 6 -5.45 -22.04 23.17
CA ILE A 6 -5.39 -20.60 23.37
C ILE A 6 -4.59 -19.97 22.23
N GLY A 7 -5.24 -19.13 21.43
CA GLY A 7 -4.57 -18.28 20.46
C GLY A 7 -3.60 -17.39 21.20
N SER A 8 -2.31 -17.50 20.85
CA SER A 8 -1.29 -16.56 21.29
C SER A 8 -1.74 -15.15 20.94
N GLN A 9 -1.98 -14.33 21.97
CA GLN A 9 -2.19 -12.90 21.81
C GLN A 9 -0.95 -12.33 21.12
N GLN A 10 -1.09 -11.93 19.85
CA GLN A 10 -0.05 -11.20 19.14
C GLN A 10 0.19 -9.87 19.89
N ASP A 11 1.44 -9.67 20.31
CA ASP A 11 1.88 -8.43 20.95
C ASP A 11 1.67 -7.26 19.97
N SER A 12 0.76 -6.35 20.33
CA SER A 12 0.01 -5.51 19.40
C SER A 12 0.73 -4.21 18.97
N SER A 13 2.06 -4.14 18.99
CA SER A 13 2.81 -2.88 18.89
C SER A 13 3.21 -2.46 17.46
N ASP A 14 3.54 -3.40 16.56
CA ASP A 14 3.84 -3.15 15.14
C ASP A 14 2.69 -3.67 14.25
N PRO A 15 1.95 -2.81 13.52
CA PRO A 15 0.93 -3.26 12.58
C PRO A 15 1.48 -4.09 11.41
N PHE A 16 2.81 -4.11 11.23
CA PHE A 16 3.49 -4.93 10.23
C PHE A 16 4.09 -6.24 10.76
N GLY A 17 3.90 -6.57 12.05
CA GLY A 17 4.52 -7.75 12.66
C GLY A 17 4.03 -9.10 12.13
N ALA A 18 3.01 -9.11 11.27
CA ALA A 18 2.50 -10.31 10.61
C ALA A 18 3.05 -10.52 9.19
N PHE A 19 3.90 -9.61 8.70
CA PHE A 19 4.49 -9.68 7.36
C PHE A 19 6.01 -9.93 7.47
N ASP A 20 6.52 -10.82 6.62
CA ASP A 20 7.94 -11.08 6.46
C ASP A 20 8.57 -10.01 5.55
N ILE A 21 8.82 -8.84 6.14
CA ILE A 21 9.44 -7.69 5.47
C ILE A 21 10.89 -7.59 5.95
N ASP A 22 11.83 -7.34 5.03
CA ASP A 22 13.27 -7.27 5.31
C ASP A 22 13.63 -6.07 6.22
N GLU A 23 13.42 -6.20 7.53
CA GLU A 23 13.57 -5.10 8.49
C GLU A 23 15.01 -4.57 8.58
N ALA A 24 16.00 -5.46 8.46
CA ALA A 24 17.41 -5.09 8.49
C ALA A 24 17.77 -4.09 7.38
N ASP A 25 17.09 -4.18 6.23
CA ASP A 25 17.29 -3.27 5.09
C ASP A 25 16.52 -1.96 5.26
N LEU A 26 15.51 -1.90 6.14
CA LEU A 26 14.75 -0.68 6.44
C LEU A 26 15.51 0.26 7.39
N GLU A 27 16.20 -0.30 8.39
CA GLU A 27 16.74 0.47 9.50
C GLU A 27 17.69 1.61 9.07
N PRO A 28 18.69 1.36 8.18
CA PRO A 28 19.58 2.42 7.71
C PRO A 28 18.82 3.55 6.97
N LEU A 29 17.71 3.22 6.33
CA LEU A 29 16.94 4.14 5.50
C LEU A 29 16.15 5.16 6.33
N TYR A 30 15.83 4.86 7.59
CA TYR A 30 15.23 5.85 8.49
C TYR A 30 16.15 7.05 8.72
N HIS A 31 17.46 6.81 8.74
CA HIS A 31 18.48 7.81 9.04
C HIS A 31 19.11 8.45 7.80
N GLN A 32 18.89 7.90 6.60
CA GLN A 32 19.45 8.43 5.36
C GLN A 32 19.04 9.88 5.07
N ASP A 33 19.99 10.72 4.67
CA ASP A 33 19.72 12.05 4.16
C ASP A 33 18.98 12.04 2.81
N ARG A 34 18.47 13.20 2.39
CA ARG A 34 17.90 13.31 1.05
C ARG A 34 19.00 13.23 -0.01
N LEU A 35 18.77 12.40 -1.01
CA LEU A 35 19.65 12.22 -2.15
C LEU A 35 19.02 12.77 -3.43
N CYS A 36 19.87 13.23 -4.34
CA CYS A 36 19.44 13.74 -5.65
C CYS A 36 19.16 12.59 -6.61
N CYS A 37 17.95 12.57 -7.19
CA CYS A 37 17.60 11.58 -8.20
C CYS A 37 18.47 11.76 -9.46
N PRO A 38 19.14 10.70 -9.95
CA PRO A 38 20.02 10.82 -11.12
C PRO A 38 19.27 11.17 -12.41
N GLN A 39 17.97 10.84 -12.51
CA GLN A 39 17.16 11.07 -13.70
C GLN A 39 16.46 12.43 -13.71
N CYS A 40 15.72 12.78 -12.64
CA CYS A 40 14.95 14.05 -12.61
C CYS A 40 15.57 15.17 -11.77
N ARG A 41 16.72 14.92 -11.14
CA ARG A 41 17.49 15.89 -10.32
C ARG A 41 16.75 16.45 -9.09
N ARG A 42 15.61 15.85 -8.72
CA ARG A 42 14.87 16.20 -7.49
C ARG A 42 15.40 15.42 -6.29
N ASN A 43 15.40 16.06 -5.13
CA ASN A 43 15.87 15.46 -3.87
C ASN A 43 14.76 14.67 -3.17
N HIS A 44 15.02 13.40 -2.89
CA HIS A 44 14.11 12.51 -2.15
C HIS A 44 14.87 11.75 -1.07
N LYS A 45 14.17 11.27 -0.04
CA LYS A 45 14.83 10.56 1.07
C LYS A 45 15.43 9.24 0.60
N VAL A 46 14.60 8.31 0.14
CA VAL A 46 15.01 6.92 -0.12
C VAL A 46 14.70 6.42 -1.54
N PHE A 47 13.75 7.04 -2.24
CA PHE A 47 13.45 6.72 -3.63
C PHE A 47 12.80 7.92 -4.33
N CYS A 48 12.90 7.98 -5.65
CA CYS A 48 12.21 8.98 -6.45
C CYS A 48 10.82 8.46 -6.89
N PRO A 49 9.70 9.02 -6.42
CA PRO A 49 8.36 8.54 -6.77
C PRO A 49 8.00 8.79 -8.24
N ARG A 50 8.64 9.77 -8.88
CA ARG A 50 8.42 10.06 -10.31
C ARG A 50 9.14 9.08 -11.21
N CYS A 51 10.42 8.84 -10.92
CA CYS A 51 11.29 8.02 -11.77
C CYS A 51 11.18 6.53 -11.43
N GLY A 52 10.69 6.17 -10.23
CA GLY A 52 10.69 4.80 -9.75
C GLY A 52 12.11 4.28 -9.52
N ILE A 53 12.98 5.12 -8.94
CA ILE A 53 14.40 4.81 -8.73
C ILE A 53 14.70 4.78 -7.23
N PRO A 54 15.25 3.69 -6.67
CA PRO A 54 15.77 3.68 -5.30
C PRO A 54 17.02 4.57 -5.20
N LEU A 55 17.18 5.25 -4.07
CA LEU A 55 18.29 6.16 -3.81
C LEU A 55 19.07 5.68 -2.59
N GLY A 56 20.37 5.50 -2.74
CA GLY A 56 21.28 5.16 -1.64
C GLY A 56 21.20 3.73 -1.13
N HIS A 57 20.39 2.86 -1.73
CA HIS A 57 20.21 1.47 -1.30
C HIS A 57 19.77 0.56 -2.44
N ARG A 58 19.78 -0.76 -2.19
CA ARG A 58 19.20 -1.78 -3.06
C ARG A 58 17.97 -2.35 -2.37
N PRO A 59 16.75 -2.16 -2.93
CA PRO A 59 15.55 -2.71 -2.33
C PRO A 59 15.44 -4.23 -2.54
N PRO A 60 14.63 -4.93 -1.72
CA PRO A 60 14.27 -6.31 -2.01
C PRO A 60 13.51 -6.40 -3.33
N HIS A 61 13.63 -7.56 -3.99
CA HIS A 61 12.98 -7.81 -5.26
C HIS A 61 11.88 -8.86 -5.09
N VAL A 62 10.66 -8.51 -5.51
CA VAL A 62 9.52 -9.45 -5.52
C VAL A 62 9.23 -9.86 -6.95
N LYS A 63 9.17 -11.17 -7.19
CA LYS A 63 8.71 -11.74 -8.45
C LYS A 63 7.21 -11.99 -8.39
N LEU A 64 6.47 -11.39 -9.31
CA LEU A 64 5.02 -11.56 -9.40
C LEU A 64 4.67 -12.64 -10.44
N PRO A 65 3.63 -13.46 -10.20
CA PRO A 65 3.21 -14.53 -11.11
C PRO A 65 2.59 -14.02 -12.42
N ILE A 66 2.14 -12.76 -12.47
CA ILE A 66 1.58 -12.09 -13.65
C ILE A 66 2.09 -10.64 -13.74
N SER A 67 1.94 -10.03 -14.91
CA SER A 67 2.28 -8.62 -15.11
C SER A 67 1.24 -7.68 -14.49
N VAL A 68 1.65 -6.47 -14.11
CA VAL A 68 0.77 -5.45 -13.51
C VAL A 68 0.97 -4.13 -14.24
N ASP A 69 -0.10 -3.59 -14.79
CA ASP A 69 -0.13 -2.25 -15.36
C ASP A 69 -0.94 -1.34 -14.43
N ILE A 70 -0.25 -0.40 -13.78
CA ILE A 70 -0.87 0.60 -12.90
C ILE A 70 -1.05 1.89 -13.71
N TYR A 71 -2.30 2.30 -13.89
CA TYR A 71 -2.65 3.57 -14.50
C TYR A 71 -2.82 4.63 -13.43
N ARG A 72 -1.88 5.57 -13.37
CA ARG A 72 -1.90 6.66 -12.40
C ARG A 72 -2.47 7.93 -13.02
N ASP A 73 -3.48 8.50 -12.37
CA ASP A 73 -4.04 9.78 -12.78
C ASP A 73 -2.97 10.89 -12.62
N PRO A 74 -2.72 11.74 -13.64
CA PRO A 74 -1.69 12.77 -13.56
C PRO A 74 -1.98 13.87 -12.54
N ARG A 75 -3.22 13.97 -12.05
CA ARG A 75 -3.59 14.90 -10.97
C ARG A 75 -3.17 14.37 -9.59
N GLU A 76 -2.75 13.11 -9.49
CA GLU A 76 -2.22 12.57 -8.24
C GLU A 76 -0.86 13.15 -7.89
N THR A 77 -0.70 13.49 -6.62
CA THR A 77 0.59 13.95 -6.10
C THR A 77 1.57 12.79 -6.05
N GLU A 78 2.69 12.89 -6.77
CA GLU A 78 3.70 11.82 -6.89
C GLU A 78 4.14 11.27 -5.52
N GLY A 79 4.48 12.16 -4.57
CA GLY A 79 4.91 11.76 -3.22
C GLY A 79 3.80 11.18 -2.34
N LYS A 80 2.55 11.15 -2.82
CA LYS A 80 1.43 10.57 -2.11
C LYS A 80 1.02 9.20 -2.62
N SER A 81 1.27 8.93 -3.90
CA SER A 81 0.95 7.66 -4.53
C SER A 81 1.87 6.55 -4.07
N THR A 82 1.29 5.38 -3.81
CA THR A 82 2.02 4.16 -3.46
C THR A 82 2.28 3.25 -4.66
N SER A 83 1.85 3.61 -5.88
CA SER A 83 2.16 2.84 -7.10
C SER A 83 3.66 2.80 -7.42
N ALA A 84 4.41 3.82 -7.00
CA ALA A 84 5.86 3.83 -7.10
C ALA A 84 6.52 2.70 -6.31
N HIS A 85 5.93 2.26 -5.19
CA HIS A 85 6.45 1.14 -4.39
C HIS A 85 6.47 -0.14 -5.23
N ALA A 86 5.35 -0.48 -5.86
CA ALA A 86 5.21 -1.67 -6.68
C ALA A 86 6.23 -1.71 -7.82
N ARG A 87 6.42 -0.59 -8.54
CA ARG A 87 7.40 -0.50 -9.63
C ARG A 87 8.84 -0.68 -9.17
N ILE A 88 9.19 -0.21 -7.98
CA ILE A 88 10.56 -0.32 -7.47
C ILE A 88 10.85 -1.73 -6.93
N ILE A 89 9.88 -2.35 -6.26
CA ILE A 89 10.02 -3.68 -5.66
C ILE A 89 9.91 -4.80 -6.71
N ALA A 90 9.03 -4.64 -7.71
CA ALA A 90 8.80 -5.62 -8.77
C ALA A 90 8.98 -5.04 -10.19
N PRO A 91 10.15 -4.44 -10.53
CA PRO A 91 10.37 -3.73 -11.79
C PRO A 91 10.21 -4.56 -13.06
N ASN A 92 10.37 -5.89 -12.97
CA ASN A 92 10.21 -6.79 -14.11
C ASN A 92 8.74 -7.12 -14.41
N SER A 93 7.85 -6.91 -13.44
CA SER A 93 6.44 -7.28 -13.55
C SER A 93 5.51 -6.07 -13.54
N VAL A 94 5.94 -4.92 -12.99
CA VAL A 94 5.08 -3.75 -12.77
C VAL A 94 5.46 -2.58 -13.68
N THR A 95 4.49 -2.13 -14.47
CA THR A 95 4.58 -0.89 -15.24
C THR A 95 3.63 0.17 -14.67
N VAL A 96 4.13 1.38 -14.40
CA VAL A 96 3.29 2.53 -14.01
C VAL A 96 3.17 3.48 -15.20
N LYS A 97 1.94 3.66 -15.69
CA LYS A 97 1.60 4.55 -16.81
C LYS A 97 0.88 5.78 -16.27
N VAL A 98 1.38 6.98 -16.57
CA VAL A 98 0.79 8.24 -16.08
C VAL A 98 -0.03 8.86 -17.21
N GLU A 99 -1.35 8.72 -17.15
CA GLU A 99 -2.25 9.09 -18.24
C GLU A 99 -3.57 9.64 -17.73
N ASN A 100 -4.12 10.65 -18.41
CA ASN A 100 -5.48 11.14 -18.12
C ASN A 100 -6.50 10.32 -18.91
N MET A 101 -6.89 9.17 -18.36
CA MET A 101 -7.83 8.25 -19.01
C MET A 101 -9.23 8.84 -19.19
N VAL A 102 -9.63 9.79 -18.33
CA VAL A 102 -10.96 10.40 -18.39
C VAL A 102 -11.09 11.40 -19.53
N LYS A 103 -10.03 12.20 -19.81
CA LYS A 103 -10.07 13.20 -20.88
C LYS A 103 -9.77 12.64 -22.26
N ALA A 104 -9.03 11.53 -22.34
CA ALA A 104 -8.55 10.99 -23.60
C ALA A 104 -8.72 9.46 -23.68
N PRO A 105 -9.93 8.93 -23.40
CA PRO A 105 -10.17 7.50 -23.23
C PRO A 105 -9.72 6.69 -24.45
N ASP A 106 -10.16 7.08 -25.65
CA ASP A 106 -9.89 6.32 -26.89
C ASP A 106 -8.40 6.27 -27.25
N THR A 107 -7.63 7.28 -26.82
CA THR A 107 -6.20 7.37 -27.12
C THR A 107 -5.29 6.81 -26.02
N SER A 108 -5.84 6.50 -24.84
CA SER A 108 -5.10 5.96 -23.71
C SER A 108 -4.47 4.61 -24.08
N SER A 109 -3.33 4.27 -23.48
CA SER A 109 -2.72 2.97 -23.69
C SER A 109 -3.58 1.81 -23.17
N ILE A 110 -4.56 2.09 -22.30
CA ILE A 110 -5.46 1.08 -21.76
C ILE A 110 -6.40 0.49 -22.81
N THR A 111 -6.73 1.23 -23.87
CA THR A 111 -7.64 0.76 -24.93
C THR A 111 -6.94 -0.10 -25.97
N LYS A 112 -5.63 -0.29 -25.82
CA LYS A 112 -4.74 -0.91 -26.82
C LYS A 112 -4.26 -2.30 -26.41
N TYR A 113 -4.86 -2.92 -25.39
CA TYR A 113 -4.54 -4.31 -25.07
C TYR A 113 -4.98 -5.23 -26.21
N PRO A 114 -4.09 -6.08 -26.74
CA PRO A 114 -4.44 -6.99 -27.83
C PRO A 114 -5.55 -7.98 -27.44
N ASP A 115 -5.55 -8.44 -26.19
CA ASP A 115 -6.54 -9.35 -25.64
C ASP A 115 -7.04 -8.84 -24.27
N PRO A 116 -8.08 -7.97 -24.26
CA PRO A 116 -8.66 -7.45 -23.02
C PRO A 116 -9.22 -8.54 -22.10
N GLN A 117 -9.66 -9.68 -22.63
CA GLN A 117 -10.26 -10.75 -21.82
C GLN A 117 -9.23 -11.47 -20.94
N ARG A 118 -7.94 -11.40 -21.31
CA ARG A 118 -6.82 -11.89 -20.50
C ARG A 118 -6.32 -10.89 -19.45
N CYS A 119 -6.95 -9.72 -19.36
CA CYS A 119 -6.63 -8.70 -18.37
C CYS A 119 -7.68 -8.69 -17.24
N LEU A 120 -7.22 -8.71 -16.00
CA LEU A 120 -8.05 -8.49 -14.83
C LEU A 120 -8.01 -7.02 -14.43
N LEU A 121 -9.17 -6.38 -14.31
CA LEU A 121 -9.28 -5.05 -13.71
C LEU A 121 -9.57 -5.20 -12.21
N LEU A 122 -8.63 -4.77 -11.36
CA LEU A 122 -8.83 -4.71 -9.91
C LEU A 122 -9.72 -3.52 -9.58
N PHE A 123 -11.02 -3.78 -9.45
CA PHE A 123 -11.99 -2.73 -9.15
C PHE A 123 -13.21 -3.32 -8.42
N PRO A 124 -13.63 -2.75 -7.29
CA PRO A 124 -14.80 -3.23 -6.57
C PRO A 124 -16.07 -2.84 -7.31
N SER A 125 -16.74 -3.80 -7.94
CA SER A 125 -18.06 -3.66 -8.56
C SER A 125 -18.87 -4.94 -8.39
N GLU A 126 -20.18 -4.86 -8.64
CA GLU A 126 -21.11 -5.99 -8.48
C GLU A 126 -20.78 -7.18 -9.38
N ASP A 127 -20.16 -6.92 -10.53
CA ASP A 127 -19.73 -7.92 -11.52
C ASP A 127 -18.28 -8.40 -11.32
N ALA A 128 -17.60 -7.98 -10.25
CA ALA A 128 -16.22 -8.39 -9.96
C ALA A 128 -16.18 -9.75 -9.26
N LEU A 129 -15.48 -10.72 -9.86
CA LEU A 129 -15.36 -12.07 -9.33
C LEU A 129 -14.19 -12.19 -8.34
N PRO A 130 -14.29 -13.01 -7.27
CA PRO A 130 -13.12 -13.41 -6.50
C PRO A 130 -12.21 -14.30 -7.35
N LEU A 131 -10.92 -14.40 -7.00
CA LEU A 131 -9.96 -15.21 -7.75
C LEU A 131 -10.31 -16.70 -7.78
N ASP A 132 -10.90 -17.23 -6.71
CA ASP A 132 -11.39 -18.61 -6.61
C ASP A 132 -12.37 -18.98 -7.74
N ASP A 133 -13.11 -17.99 -8.28
CA ASP A 133 -14.09 -18.16 -9.36
C ASP A 133 -13.53 -17.86 -10.76
N ILE A 134 -12.25 -17.47 -10.86
CA ILE A 134 -11.58 -17.19 -12.13
C ILE A 134 -10.65 -18.34 -12.47
N LYS A 135 -10.81 -18.90 -13.68
CA LYS A 135 -10.01 -20.03 -14.16
C LYS A 135 -8.51 -19.70 -14.17
N PRO A 136 -7.63 -20.50 -13.54
CA PRO A 136 -6.18 -20.31 -13.64
C PRO A 136 -5.71 -20.31 -15.09
N GLY A 137 -4.80 -19.38 -15.44
CA GLY A 137 -4.22 -19.25 -16.78
C GLY A 137 -5.11 -18.56 -17.83
N SER A 138 -6.36 -18.21 -17.50
CA SER A 138 -7.21 -17.41 -18.40
C SER A 138 -6.77 -15.95 -18.50
N PHE A 139 -5.87 -15.49 -17.62
CA PHE A 139 -5.34 -14.14 -17.57
C PHE A 139 -3.82 -14.14 -17.34
N ASP A 140 -3.16 -13.05 -17.72
CA ASP A 140 -1.71 -12.85 -17.51
C ASP A 140 -1.34 -11.41 -17.10
N LYS A 141 -2.36 -10.57 -16.88
CA LYS A 141 -2.19 -9.16 -16.56
C LYS A 141 -3.23 -8.68 -15.57
N LEU A 142 -2.75 -7.94 -14.57
CA LEU A 142 -3.55 -7.16 -13.64
C LEU A 142 -3.49 -5.68 -14.05
N ILE A 143 -4.64 -5.03 -14.06
CA ILE A 143 -4.79 -3.59 -14.28
C ILE A 143 -5.24 -2.98 -12.95
N VAL A 144 -4.54 -1.93 -12.51
CA VAL A 144 -4.85 -1.19 -11.29
C VAL A 144 -5.00 0.29 -11.61
N LEU A 145 -6.02 0.93 -11.04
CA LEU A 145 -6.26 2.36 -11.21
C LEU A 145 -5.79 3.12 -9.97
N ASP A 146 -4.78 3.97 -10.13
CA ASP A 146 -4.14 4.73 -9.05
C ASP A 146 -4.60 6.20 -9.08
N GLY A 147 -5.40 6.57 -8.11
CA GLY A 147 -6.02 7.89 -7.94
C GLY A 147 -6.78 7.98 -6.62
N THR A 148 -7.26 9.16 -6.25
CA THR A 148 -8.32 9.25 -5.24
C THR A 148 -9.50 8.37 -5.64
N TRP A 149 -10.30 7.93 -4.68
CA TRP A 149 -11.51 7.14 -4.93
C TRP A 149 -12.45 7.74 -5.99
N LYS A 150 -12.59 9.08 -6.00
CA LYS A 150 -13.37 9.78 -7.03
C LYS A 150 -12.73 9.65 -8.42
N GLN A 151 -11.40 9.75 -8.52
CA GLN A 151 -10.68 9.55 -9.78
C GLN A 151 -10.73 8.10 -10.24
N GLY A 152 -10.50 7.13 -9.35
CA GLY A 152 -10.58 5.70 -9.66
C GLY A 152 -11.95 5.32 -10.25
N LYS A 153 -13.04 5.80 -9.65
CA LYS A 153 -14.39 5.59 -10.18
C LYS A 153 -14.59 6.23 -11.56
N ALA A 154 -14.08 7.45 -11.78
CA ALA A 154 -14.16 8.11 -13.07
C ALA A 154 -13.32 7.39 -14.15
N MET A 155 -12.13 6.91 -13.79
CA MET A 155 -11.26 6.13 -14.68
C MET A 155 -11.89 4.79 -15.06
N ALA A 156 -12.47 4.07 -14.09
CA ALA A 156 -13.20 2.84 -14.36
C ALA A 156 -14.40 3.07 -15.29
N GLY A 157 -15.15 4.16 -15.09
CA GLY A 157 -16.23 4.56 -16.00
C GLY A 157 -15.74 4.87 -17.42
N ALA A 158 -14.60 5.55 -17.56
CA ALA A 158 -14.02 5.88 -18.85
C ALA A 158 -13.58 4.66 -19.67
N ILE A 159 -13.38 3.50 -19.02
CA ILE A 159 -12.96 2.25 -19.65
C ILE A 159 -14.01 1.16 -19.57
N ALA A 160 -15.26 1.48 -19.21
CA ALA A 160 -16.32 0.49 -19.04
C ALA A 160 -16.67 -0.27 -20.33
N GLY A 161 -16.36 0.30 -21.51
CA GLY A 161 -16.48 -0.37 -22.81
C GLY A 161 -15.31 -1.32 -23.13
N GLN A 162 -14.26 -1.34 -22.30
CA GLN A 162 -13.19 -2.31 -22.42
C GLN A 162 -13.65 -3.63 -21.78
N ASN A 163 -13.50 -4.73 -22.51
CA ASN A 163 -14.02 -6.05 -22.12
C ASN A 163 -13.10 -6.76 -21.10
N PHE A 164 -12.67 -6.04 -20.06
CA PHE A 164 -11.84 -6.58 -18.99
C PHE A 164 -12.68 -7.38 -18.00
N GLN A 165 -12.20 -8.55 -17.60
CA GLN A 165 -12.76 -9.27 -16.47
C GLN A 165 -12.45 -8.48 -15.19
N LYS A 166 -13.45 -8.17 -14.38
CA LYS A 166 -13.21 -7.50 -13.09
C LYS A 166 -12.94 -8.54 -12.01
N VAL A 167 -11.98 -8.21 -11.14
CA VAL A 167 -11.60 -9.04 -10.01
C VAL A 167 -11.77 -8.26 -8.71
N SER A 168 -12.32 -8.94 -7.70
CA SER A 168 -12.41 -8.44 -6.34
C SER A 168 -11.42 -9.18 -5.44
N ILE A 169 -10.95 -8.49 -4.40
CA ILE A 169 -10.16 -9.06 -3.32
C ILE A 169 -10.99 -9.07 -2.05
N ARG A 170 -10.69 -9.97 -1.13
CA ARG A 170 -11.43 -10.07 0.14
C ARG A 170 -11.30 -8.77 0.93
N SER A 171 -12.31 -8.45 1.74
CA SER A 171 -12.26 -7.25 2.61
C SER A 171 -11.10 -7.37 3.60
N ARG A 172 -10.34 -6.28 3.76
CA ARG A 172 -9.15 -6.18 4.62
C ARG A 172 -9.16 -4.85 5.33
N ARG A 173 -8.65 -4.82 6.57
CA ARG A 173 -8.39 -3.57 7.26
C ARG A 173 -7.12 -2.93 6.69
N THR A 174 -7.21 -1.68 6.27
CA THR A 174 -6.06 -0.94 5.76
C THR A 174 -5.04 -0.64 6.86
N LEU A 175 -3.77 -0.70 6.50
CA LEU A 175 -2.62 -0.21 7.27
C LEU A 175 -2.27 1.24 6.90
N PHE A 176 -3.07 1.87 6.02
CA PHE A 176 -2.83 3.22 5.54
C PHE A 176 -2.93 4.24 6.66
N TRP A 177 -1.83 4.98 6.85
CA TRP A 177 -1.72 5.94 7.93
C TRP A 177 -2.36 7.28 7.57
N ARG A 178 -2.60 7.64 6.30
CA ARG A 178 -3.21 8.97 6.03
C ARG A 178 -4.72 8.95 6.27
N TYR A 179 -5.26 10.09 6.68
CA TYR A 179 -6.71 10.27 6.73
C TYR A 179 -7.33 10.03 5.36
N GLN A 180 -8.43 9.26 5.36
CA GLN A 180 -9.33 9.12 4.23
C GLN A 180 -10.77 9.25 4.73
N PRO A 181 -11.68 9.88 3.98
CA PRO A 181 -13.09 10.04 4.37
C PRO A 181 -13.91 8.75 4.14
N PHE A 182 -13.25 7.60 4.12
CA PHE A 182 -13.83 6.30 3.79
C PHE A 182 -13.51 5.29 4.90
N GLY A 183 -14.20 4.14 4.90
CA GLY A 183 -14.05 3.12 5.93
C GLY A 183 -12.66 2.47 5.96
N GLU A 184 -12.42 1.65 6.97
CA GLU A 184 -11.14 0.95 7.15
C GLU A 184 -10.89 -0.15 6.11
N SER A 185 -11.86 -0.45 5.23
CA SER A 185 -11.73 -1.39 4.12
C SER A 185 -11.15 -0.78 2.84
N TYR A 186 -10.88 0.54 2.84
CA TYR A 186 -10.41 1.27 1.67
C TYR A 186 -8.87 1.25 1.64
N LEU A 187 -8.32 0.37 0.80
CA LEU A 187 -6.89 0.13 0.68
C LEU A 187 -6.18 1.18 -0.18
N SER A 188 -4.91 1.46 0.12
CA SER A 188 -4.03 2.15 -0.83
C SER A 188 -3.66 1.24 -2.01
N THR A 189 -3.15 1.83 -3.09
CA THR A 189 -2.79 1.11 -4.32
C THR A 189 -1.83 -0.06 -4.07
N ILE A 190 -0.76 0.14 -3.28
CA ILE A 190 0.19 -0.94 -2.96
C ILE A 190 -0.42 -2.04 -2.10
N GLU A 191 -1.30 -1.70 -1.14
CA GLU A 191 -2.01 -2.69 -0.35
C GLU A 191 -2.95 -3.52 -1.22
N ALA A 192 -3.66 -2.88 -2.15
CA ALA A 192 -4.54 -3.57 -3.09
C ALA A 192 -3.75 -4.54 -4.00
N VAL A 193 -2.56 -4.13 -4.47
CA VAL A 193 -1.65 -5.01 -5.22
C VAL A 193 -1.16 -6.18 -4.35
N TYR A 194 -0.70 -5.90 -3.13
CA TYR A 194 -0.26 -6.94 -2.19
C TYR A 194 -1.37 -7.97 -1.91
N TRP A 195 -2.56 -7.49 -1.54
CA TRP A 195 -3.67 -8.37 -1.20
C TRP A 195 -4.21 -9.15 -2.40
N PHE A 196 -4.14 -8.58 -3.61
CA PHE A 196 -4.40 -9.34 -4.83
C PHE A 196 -3.45 -10.54 -4.95
N PHE A 197 -2.14 -10.35 -4.79
CA PHE A 197 -1.19 -11.45 -4.91
C PHE A 197 -1.28 -12.45 -3.76
N ARG A 198 -1.66 -11.97 -2.57
CA ARG A 198 -1.95 -12.86 -1.47
C ARG A 198 -3.17 -13.75 -1.76
N ASP A 199 -4.28 -13.15 -2.20
CA ASP A 199 -5.48 -13.89 -2.61
C ASP A 199 -5.19 -14.77 -3.84
N PHE A 200 -4.29 -14.38 -4.75
CA PHE A 200 -3.83 -15.21 -5.90
C PHE A 200 -3.11 -16.47 -5.44
N HIS A 201 -2.24 -16.35 -4.43
CA HIS A 201 -1.58 -17.53 -3.86
C HIS A 201 -2.59 -18.45 -3.19
N ASP A 202 -3.57 -17.93 -2.45
CA ASP A 202 -4.67 -18.74 -1.91
C ASP A 202 -5.50 -19.40 -3.01
N ALA A 203 -5.73 -18.64 -4.08
CA ALA A 203 -6.30 -19.02 -5.36
C ALA A 203 -5.80 -20.37 -5.88
N TYR A 204 -4.50 -20.36 -6.12
CA TYR A 204 -3.90 -21.17 -7.17
C TYR A 204 -2.65 -21.93 -6.71
N SER A 205 -2.17 -21.67 -5.49
CA SER A 205 -1.07 -22.42 -4.88
C SER A 205 -1.62 -23.44 -3.89
N ARG A 206 -0.99 -24.62 -3.85
CA ARG A 206 -1.23 -25.62 -2.79
C ARG A 206 -0.26 -25.48 -1.63
N ASP A 207 0.84 -24.77 -1.84
CA ASP A 207 1.87 -24.58 -0.84
C ASP A 207 1.40 -23.55 0.20
N PRO A 208 1.79 -23.73 1.48
CA PRO A 208 1.61 -22.70 2.49
C PRO A 208 2.20 -21.36 2.03
N TYR A 209 1.56 -20.26 2.42
CA TYR A 209 2.09 -18.93 2.14
C TYR A 209 3.38 -18.70 2.94
N ASP A 210 4.42 -18.26 2.25
CA ASP A 210 5.80 -18.16 2.74
C ASP A 210 6.29 -16.70 2.80
N GLY A 211 5.39 -15.72 2.72
CA GLY A 211 5.76 -14.30 2.75
C GLY A 211 6.33 -13.76 1.42
N ARG A 212 6.35 -14.55 0.33
CA ARG A 212 6.96 -14.16 -0.96
C ARG A 212 6.53 -12.82 -1.56
N TYR A 213 5.41 -12.24 -1.13
CA TYR A 213 4.93 -10.94 -1.60
C TYR A 213 4.98 -9.84 -0.53
N ASP A 214 5.37 -10.15 0.70
CA ASP A 214 5.30 -9.25 1.86
C ASP A 214 6.20 -8.01 1.65
N ASN A 215 7.35 -8.20 1.02
CA ASN A 215 8.25 -7.11 0.63
C ASN A 215 7.65 -6.11 -0.38
N LEU A 216 6.48 -6.36 -0.99
CA LEU A 216 5.71 -5.30 -1.68
C LEU A 216 5.38 -4.13 -0.74
N LEU A 217 5.23 -4.41 0.55
CA LEU A 217 4.95 -3.42 1.60
C LEU A 217 6.21 -2.79 2.19
N PHE A 218 7.43 -3.10 1.69
CA PHE A 218 8.70 -2.59 2.21
C PHE A 218 8.72 -1.05 2.37
N TYR A 219 8.49 -0.33 1.27
CA TYR A 219 8.44 1.14 1.32
C TYR A 219 7.21 1.69 2.04
N PHE A 220 6.15 0.89 2.13
CA PHE A 220 4.94 1.26 2.86
C PHE A 220 5.21 1.25 4.38
N LYS A 221 5.85 0.19 4.90
CA LYS A 221 6.35 0.10 6.27
C LYS A 221 7.37 1.21 6.57
N LEU A 222 8.31 1.47 5.67
CA LEU A 222 9.27 2.57 5.82
C LEU A 222 8.58 3.93 5.98
N GLN A 223 7.63 4.24 5.10
CA GLN A 223 6.89 5.51 5.16
C GLN A 223 6.06 5.62 6.43
N TRP A 224 5.43 4.53 6.85
CA TRP A 224 4.73 4.45 8.13
C TRP A 224 5.68 4.76 9.29
N GLY A 225 6.84 4.09 9.38
CA GLY A 225 7.82 4.27 10.44
C GLY A 225 8.41 5.69 10.49
N LEU A 226 8.68 6.29 9.32
CA LEU A 226 9.12 7.69 9.24
C LEU A 226 8.09 8.66 9.83
N ILE A 227 6.81 8.39 9.58
CA ILE A 227 5.72 9.22 10.08
C ILE A 227 5.53 9.02 11.58
N GLN A 228 5.55 7.77 12.07
CA GLN A 228 5.57 7.49 13.50
C GLN A 228 6.72 8.24 14.18
N GLY A 229 7.94 8.15 13.64
CA GLY A 229 9.12 8.84 14.19
C GLY A 229 9.01 10.36 14.19
N ILE A 230 8.43 10.97 13.14
CA ILE A 230 8.18 12.42 13.09
C ILE A 230 7.27 12.84 14.25
N TYR A 231 6.17 12.14 14.47
CA TYR A 231 5.21 12.54 15.49
C TYR A 231 5.66 12.21 16.91
N SER A 232 6.36 11.09 17.11
CA SER A 232 6.98 10.77 18.41
C SER A 232 7.97 11.85 18.86
N ARG A 233 8.76 12.41 17.93
CA ARG A 233 9.72 13.49 18.22
C ARG A 233 9.10 14.89 18.31
N ASN A 234 7.83 15.05 17.95
CA ASN A 234 7.15 16.34 17.92
C ASN A 234 5.76 16.24 18.57
N PRO A 235 5.69 16.01 19.90
CA PRO A 235 4.42 15.77 20.61
C PRO A 235 3.41 16.92 20.48
N GLN A 236 3.89 18.15 20.25
CA GLN A 236 3.12 19.35 20.00
C GLN A 236 2.41 19.37 18.63
N LYS A 237 2.84 18.55 17.66
CA LYS A 237 2.17 18.47 16.36
C LYS A 237 0.80 17.82 16.53
N GLN A 238 -0.23 18.57 16.17
CA GLN A 238 -1.59 18.05 16.12
C GLN A 238 -1.82 17.31 14.79
N PHE A 239 -2.56 16.21 14.87
CA PHE A 239 -3.07 15.52 13.69
C PHE A 239 -4.30 16.23 13.15
N THR A 240 -4.69 15.88 11.93
CA THR A 240 -6.05 16.19 11.50
C THR A 240 -7.04 15.58 12.48
N SER A 241 -7.96 16.40 12.99
CA SER A 241 -9.07 15.97 13.87
C SER A 241 -10.03 15.00 13.18
N ARG A 242 -9.89 14.81 11.86
CA ARG A 242 -10.78 13.99 11.05
C ARG A 242 -10.48 12.49 11.15
N LYS A 243 -9.37 12.08 11.77
CA LYS A 243 -9.10 10.64 11.96
C LYS A 243 -9.95 10.07 13.09
N LEU A 244 -10.77 9.07 12.73
CA LEU A 244 -11.67 8.35 13.64
C LEU A 244 -10.91 7.51 14.70
N ASP A 245 -9.61 7.25 14.48
CA ASP A 245 -8.73 6.41 15.30
C ASP A 245 -7.61 7.21 15.99
N GLY A 246 -7.83 8.51 16.28
CA GLY A 246 -6.79 9.45 16.71
C GLY A 246 -5.87 8.99 17.87
N ALA A 247 -6.34 8.11 18.76
CA ALA A 247 -5.56 7.56 19.87
C ALA A 247 -4.60 6.41 19.48
N SER A 248 -4.94 5.60 18.47
CA SER A 248 -4.10 4.49 17.98
C SER A 248 -3.26 4.86 16.76
N TYR A 249 -3.50 6.05 16.19
CA TYR A 249 -2.88 6.53 14.96
C TYR A 249 -1.36 6.70 15.09
N ILE A 250 -0.89 7.41 16.14
CA ILE A 250 0.54 7.49 16.48
C ILE A 250 0.77 6.82 17.82
N ARG A 251 1.44 5.66 17.76
CA ARG A 251 1.59 4.79 18.92
C ARG A 251 2.62 5.29 19.94
N GLY A 252 3.48 6.25 19.55
CA GLY A 252 4.43 6.91 20.45
C GLY A 252 3.79 7.79 21.53
N ARG A 253 2.57 8.30 21.31
CA ARG A 253 1.86 9.13 22.30
C ARG A 253 1.37 8.34 23.52
N ALA A 254 0.94 7.09 23.33
CA ALA A 254 0.47 6.23 24.43
C ALA A 254 1.60 5.89 25.42
N ARG A 255 2.85 5.75 24.94
CA ARG A 255 4.02 5.54 25.82
C ARG A 255 4.43 6.80 26.58
N LEU A 256 4.28 7.99 25.99
CA LEU A 256 4.59 9.26 26.67
C LEU A 256 3.58 9.60 27.78
N GLN A 257 2.31 9.20 27.62
CA GLN A 257 1.29 9.39 28.67
C GLN A 257 1.46 8.43 29.85
N ASN A 258 1.97 7.22 29.63
CA ASN A 258 2.22 6.24 30.69
C ASN A 258 3.54 6.45 31.46
N ASN A 259 4.45 7.27 30.95
CA ASN A 259 5.72 7.61 31.62
C ASN A 259 5.69 8.96 32.34
N ALA A 260 4.56 9.67 32.32
CA ALA A 260 4.35 10.84 33.15
C ALA A 260 3.83 10.37 34.52
N SER A 261 4.73 10.09 35.46
CA SER A 261 4.34 10.00 36.86
C SER A 261 3.68 11.32 37.29
N PRO A 262 2.64 11.30 38.15
CA PRO A 262 2.11 12.54 38.71
C PRO A 262 3.22 13.27 39.46
N PRO A 263 3.26 14.62 39.44
CA PRO A 263 4.14 15.35 40.35
C PRO A 263 3.76 15.01 41.79
N ASP A 264 4.74 14.66 42.61
CA ASP A 264 4.59 14.48 44.04
C ASP A 264 3.98 15.76 44.64
N THR A 265 2.75 15.66 45.13
CA THR A 265 2.16 16.69 45.98
C THR A 265 2.76 16.53 47.38
N GLU A 266 3.85 17.24 47.66
CA GLU A 266 4.25 17.52 49.04
C GLU A 266 3.21 18.45 49.67
N GLU A 267 2.36 17.87 50.52
CA GLU A 267 1.63 18.61 51.54
C GLU A 267 2.63 19.29 52.47
N THR A 268 2.75 20.62 52.39
CA THR A 268 3.34 21.40 53.48
C THR A 268 2.21 21.99 54.30
N GLN A 269 1.98 21.39 55.46
CA GLN A 269 1.24 22.02 56.56
C GLN A 269 2.05 23.20 57.10
N ILE A 270 1.41 24.38 57.11
CA ILE A 270 1.34 25.45 58.14
C ILE A 270 1.05 26.77 57.42
#